data_AF-A0A2N1PM37-F1
#
_entry.id   AF-A0A2N1PM37-F1
#
_cell.length_a   1.000
_cell.length_b   1.000
_cell.length_c   1.000
_cell.angle_alpha   90.00
_cell.angle_beta   90.00
_cell.angle_gamma   90.00
#
_symmetry.space_group_name_H-M   'P 1'
#
loop_
_entity.id
_entity.type
_entity.pdbx_description
1 polymer ?
#
loop_
_entity_poly.entity_id
_entity_poly.type
_entity_poly.pdbx_seq_one_letter_code
_entity_poly.pdbx_strand_id
1 'polypeptide(L)'
;MVSAVSSYSSAETRVAMTVFKARSLGIRQNFSLRVCIGVSIIFMVLIFQVSGDFSQTAAAAEKAAEKAAEIPEFRVALSPGHGGKVERGREQTGDYWCEPLGKFLKGYFNGTSRDGKQEEKVVLDLAERIQKILQLTATESGWKQFSGILSRVTGSEADFQRVKLIVNLIRKESWDSPSMKSEKDVNSHFRLFDTPPEKRGEANFPGRLSAINDLSPHLVVALHLNTSGSQSWRGMHTVVTPSYSQFREIAEAAYSHGLQGISRLAPETAANWNFTGGDRNRFGWMANDASTYFYGFRPSRDLKKFSSRYIGHRHCMLSWPFSESWKKVMKVSKGKPVIPDFRPFSEFPDGLFWKRERSRFEERRRGWSLMGRGGDNLYAGTEVLRFVRLSLARGSSSGPLKKLKGSPDDIIGPILRPALSDWSEPMLINSVISYLELGHISNSRDFALLKDYPDLYAEGIAVGIYSLLAGIELKPEKKLSDPPWGRPIDWNFYEFGPGEAREFLGDLISSGGKKSSIPGNYFEIK
;
A
#
# COMPACT_ATOMS: atom_id res chain seq x y z
N MET A 1 9.18 -71.98 -33.71
CA MET A 1 9.74 -71.37 -32.48
C MET A 1 9.27 -69.90 -32.48
N VAL A 2 8.07 -69.61 -31.97
CA VAL A 2 7.76 -69.35 -30.54
C VAL A 2 8.35 -67.98 -30.15
N SER A 3 7.59 -66.88 -30.32
CA SER A 3 6.89 -66.08 -29.27
C SER A 3 7.74 -64.88 -28.82
N ALA A 4 7.26 -63.66 -28.56
CA ALA A 4 5.91 -63.16 -28.34
C ALA A 4 5.85 -61.65 -28.66
N VAL A 5 4.86 -61.26 -29.46
CA VAL A 5 4.26 -59.93 -29.46
C VAL A 5 2.88 -60.12 -28.84
N SER A 6 2.67 -59.62 -27.62
CA SER A 6 1.36 -59.16 -27.15
C SER A 6 1.43 -58.66 -25.70
N SER A 7 0.60 -57.64 -25.44
CA SER A 7 0.09 -57.16 -24.14
C SER A 7 0.93 -56.15 -23.36
N TYR A 8 0.81 -54.87 -23.74
CA TYR A 8 0.46 -53.82 -22.76
C TYR A 8 -0.70 -52.99 -23.32
N SER A 9 -1.66 -52.75 -22.43
CA SER A 9 -3.07 -52.58 -22.71
C SER A 9 -3.52 -51.13 -22.59
N SER A 10 -4.32 -50.70 -23.57
CA SER A 10 -5.56 -49.89 -23.55
C SER A 10 -5.83 -48.73 -22.56
N ALA A 11 -5.03 -48.46 -21.54
CA ALA A 11 -5.24 -47.37 -20.58
C ALA A 11 -4.56 -46.07 -21.04
N GLU A 12 -3.31 -46.18 -21.51
CA GLU A 12 -2.47 -45.04 -21.92
C GLU A 12 -3.05 -44.30 -23.15
N THR A 13 -3.58 -45.06 -24.11
CA THR A 13 -4.23 -44.50 -25.31
C THR A 13 -5.57 -43.85 -24.99
N ARG A 14 -6.28 -44.31 -23.95
CA ARG A 14 -7.59 -43.74 -23.55
C ARG A 14 -7.44 -42.41 -22.80
N VAL A 15 -6.42 -42.25 -21.97
CA VAL A 15 -6.15 -40.99 -21.26
C VAL A 15 -5.67 -39.91 -22.23
N ALA A 16 -4.73 -40.26 -23.12
CA ALA A 16 -4.23 -39.34 -24.15
C ALA A 16 -5.36 -38.87 -25.10
N MET A 17 -6.24 -39.78 -25.53
CA MET A 17 -7.39 -39.40 -26.37
C MET A 17 -8.46 -38.60 -25.62
N THR A 18 -8.64 -38.79 -24.31
CA THR A 18 -9.61 -38.01 -23.51
C THR A 18 -9.15 -36.56 -23.33
N VAL A 19 -7.85 -36.35 -23.11
CA VAL A 19 -7.25 -35.01 -23.03
C VAL A 19 -7.29 -34.29 -24.38
N PHE A 20 -7.09 -35.02 -25.49
CA PHE A 20 -7.14 -34.44 -26.83
C PHE A 20 -8.58 -34.07 -27.27
N LYS A 21 -9.58 -34.90 -26.96
CA LYS A 21 -11.00 -34.61 -27.24
C LYS A 21 -11.57 -33.48 -26.39
N ALA A 22 -11.09 -33.28 -25.17
CA ALA A 22 -11.51 -32.17 -24.31
C ALA A 22 -11.03 -30.81 -24.85
N ARG A 23 -9.84 -30.75 -25.46
CA ARG A 23 -9.30 -29.54 -26.10
C ARG A 23 -10.03 -29.18 -27.40
N SER A 24 -10.50 -30.17 -28.18
CA SER A 24 -11.24 -29.90 -29.42
C SER A 24 -12.71 -29.51 -29.20
N LEU A 25 -13.26 -29.65 -27.98
CA LEU A 25 -14.66 -29.35 -27.66
C LEU A 25 -14.88 -28.08 -26.82
N GLY A 26 -13.83 -27.29 -26.56
CA GLY A 26 -13.98 -25.97 -25.92
C GLY A 26 -14.49 -25.98 -24.48
N ILE A 27 -14.41 -27.11 -23.77
CA ILE A 27 -14.87 -27.23 -22.38
C ILE A 27 -13.75 -26.73 -21.44
N ARG A 28 -13.93 -25.53 -20.86
CA ARG A 28 -13.10 -25.03 -19.75
C ARG A 28 -13.60 -25.64 -18.44
N GLN A 29 -12.95 -26.69 -17.96
CA GLN A 29 -13.05 -27.09 -16.55
C GLN A 29 -11.72 -26.84 -15.83
N ASN A 30 -11.82 -26.13 -14.71
CA ASN A 30 -10.74 -25.90 -13.75
C ASN A 30 -10.34 -27.23 -13.11
N PHE A 31 -9.29 -27.86 -13.63
CA PHE A 31 -8.59 -28.87 -12.86
C PHE A 31 -7.80 -28.14 -11.76
N SER A 32 -8.12 -28.47 -10.50
CA SER A 32 -7.38 -28.00 -9.33
C SER A 32 -5.89 -28.30 -9.51
N LEU A 33 -5.06 -27.28 -9.28
CA LEU A 33 -3.59 -27.39 -9.31
C LEU A 33 -3.09 -28.54 -8.42
N ARG A 34 -3.83 -28.91 -7.37
CA ARG A 34 -3.54 -30.05 -6.48
C ARG A 34 -3.64 -31.41 -7.19
N VAL A 35 -4.53 -31.56 -8.18
CA VAL A 35 -4.68 -32.79 -8.97
C VAL A 35 -3.55 -32.91 -9.99
N CYS A 36 -3.16 -31.81 -10.64
CA CYS A 36 -2.02 -31.79 -11.57
C CYS A 36 -0.68 -32.01 -10.86
N ILE A 37 -0.51 -31.46 -9.65
CA ILE A 37 0.66 -31.72 -8.80
C ILE A 37 0.66 -33.17 -8.32
N GLY A 38 -0.48 -33.69 -7.86
CA GLY A 38 -0.60 -35.08 -7.42
C GLY A 38 -0.30 -36.09 -8.53
N VAL A 39 -0.80 -35.86 -9.74
CA VAL A 39 -0.51 -36.71 -10.91
C VAL A 39 0.94 -36.58 -11.36
N SER A 40 1.55 -35.39 -11.29
CA SER A 40 2.96 -35.19 -11.65
C SER A 40 3.93 -35.81 -10.64
N ILE A 41 3.57 -35.80 -9.34
CA ILE A 41 4.34 -36.47 -8.28
C ILE A 41 4.25 -37.99 -8.46
N ILE A 42 3.07 -38.53 -8.75
CA ILE A 42 2.92 -39.97 -9.05
C ILE A 42 3.72 -40.36 -10.30
N PHE A 43 3.73 -39.51 -11.34
CA PHE A 43 4.50 -39.74 -12.56
C PHE A 43 6.03 -39.66 -12.32
N MET A 44 6.50 -38.73 -11.49
CA MET A 44 7.91 -38.66 -11.07
C MET A 44 8.30 -39.89 -10.23
N VAL A 45 7.46 -40.31 -9.27
CA VAL A 45 7.73 -41.50 -8.45
C VAL A 45 7.81 -42.77 -9.32
N LEU A 46 6.98 -42.89 -10.36
CA LEU A 46 7.02 -44.00 -11.32
C LEU A 46 8.24 -43.97 -12.25
N ILE A 47 8.71 -42.79 -12.67
CA ILE A 47 9.93 -42.66 -13.48
C ILE A 47 11.19 -42.93 -12.62
N PHE A 48 11.20 -42.52 -11.35
CA PHE A 48 12.35 -42.70 -10.45
C PHE A 48 12.47 -44.10 -9.83
N GLN A 49 11.44 -44.95 -9.93
CA GLN A 49 11.55 -46.38 -9.59
C GLN A 49 12.57 -47.14 -10.48
N VAL A 50 13.01 -46.54 -11.59
CA VAL A 50 13.98 -47.16 -12.53
C VAL A 50 15.42 -46.65 -12.31
N SER A 51 15.65 -45.60 -11.52
CA SER A 51 16.96 -44.96 -11.39
C SER A 51 17.33 -44.62 -9.94
N GLY A 52 17.52 -45.64 -9.10
CA GLY A 52 18.52 -45.75 -8.02
C GLY A 52 18.77 -44.65 -6.98
N ASP A 53 18.13 -43.47 -7.01
CA ASP A 53 18.53 -42.29 -6.21
C ASP A 53 17.35 -41.74 -5.38
N PHE A 54 16.72 -42.66 -4.63
CA PHE A 54 15.49 -42.41 -3.88
C PHE A 54 15.69 -41.57 -2.60
N SER A 55 16.89 -41.59 -2.00
CA SER A 55 17.08 -40.98 -0.66
C SER A 55 17.23 -39.46 -0.71
N GLN A 56 17.86 -38.90 -1.76
CA GLN A 56 18.02 -37.44 -1.90
C GLN A 56 16.73 -36.76 -2.39
N THR A 57 15.97 -37.45 -3.25
CA THR A 57 14.68 -36.97 -3.76
C THR A 57 13.57 -37.07 -2.73
N ALA A 58 13.53 -38.14 -1.92
CA ALA A 58 12.62 -38.26 -0.79
C ALA A 58 12.91 -37.22 0.29
N ALA A 59 14.18 -36.99 0.67
CA ALA A 59 14.54 -35.96 1.65
C ALA A 59 14.22 -34.54 1.15
N ALA A 60 14.38 -34.26 -0.15
CA ALA A 60 13.98 -32.99 -0.74
C ALA A 60 12.46 -32.80 -0.80
N ALA A 61 11.70 -33.87 -1.08
CA ALA A 61 10.24 -33.87 -1.08
C ALA A 61 9.67 -33.76 0.34
N GLU A 62 10.28 -34.41 1.32
CA GLU A 62 9.91 -34.36 2.74
C GLU A 62 10.22 -32.98 3.32
N LYS A 63 11.38 -32.39 3.01
CA LYS A 63 11.73 -31.01 3.38
C LYS A 63 10.85 -29.96 2.68
N ALA A 64 10.41 -30.23 1.45
CA ALA A 64 9.43 -29.39 0.74
C ALA A 64 8.01 -29.55 1.32
N ALA A 65 7.64 -30.74 1.80
CA ALA A 65 6.38 -31.02 2.46
C ALA A 65 6.33 -30.44 3.89
N GLU A 66 7.42 -30.51 4.66
CA GLU A 66 7.59 -29.82 5.94
C GLU A 66 7.50 -28.29 5.77
N LYS A 67 8.13 -27.75 4.72
CA LYS A 67 8.03 -26.31 4.40
C LYS A 67 6.64 -25.90 3.92
N ALA A 68 5.88 -26.81 3.29
CA ALA A 68 4.47 -26.60 2.95
C ALA A 68 3.52 -26.76 4.16
N ALA A 69 3.99 -27.32 5.27
CA ALA A 69 3.26 -27.43 6.53
C ALA A 69 3.40 -26.19 7.43
N GLU A 70 4.31 -25.27 7.10
CA GLU A 70 4.51 -24.04 7.86
C GLU A 70 3.43 -23.00 7.53
N ILE A 71 2.76 -22.48 8.55
CA ILE A 71 1.70 -21.47 8.40
C ILE A 71 2.35 -20.17 7.88
N PRO A 72 1.95 -19.64 6.71
CA PRO A 72 2.54 -18.42 6.17
C PRO A 72 2.38 -17.24 7.12
N GLU A 73 3.45 -16.46 7.28
CA GLU A 73 3.49 -15.30 8.17
C GLU A 73 3.58 -14.00 7.36
N PHE A 74 2.71 -13.04 7.68
CA PHE A 74 2.72 -11.72 7.05
C PHE A 74 2.76 -10.60 8.09
N ARG A 75 3.68 -9.66 7.90
CA ARG A 75 3.75 -8.39 8.64
C ARG A 75 2.80 -7.33 8.07
N VAL A 76 1.98 -6.74 8.93
CA VAL A 76 1.05 -5.65 8.59
C VAL A 76 1.31 -4.46 9.51
N ALA A 77 1.34 -3.24 8.96
CA ALA A 77 1.40 -2.01 9.73
C ALA A 77 0.07 -1.24 9.60
N LEU A 78 -0.57 -0.95 10.73
CA LEU A 78 -1.75 -0.10 10.81
C LEU A 78 -1.30 1.32 11.17
N SER A 79 -1.50 2.26 10.26
CA SER A 79 -1.12 3.68 10.40
C SER A 79 -2.38 4.53 10.57
N PRO A 80 -2.89 4.72 11.80
CA PRO A 80 -3.96 5.68 12.04
C PRO A 80 -3.42 7.09 11.83
N GLY A 81 -4.06 7.85 10.93
CA GLY A 81 -3.65 9.19 10.54
C GLY A 81 -3.50 10.17 11.71
N HIS A 82 -2.61 11.15 11.57
CA HIS A 82 -2.43 12.26 12.50
C HIS A 82 -2.03 11.80 13.93
N GLY A 83 -2.57 12.43 14.97
CA GLY A 83 -2.31 12.11 16.39
C GLY A 83 -1.65 13.24 17.18
N GLY A 84 -0.93 14.14 16.51
CA GLY A 84 -0.26 15.28 17.13
C GLY A 84 -1.16 16.49 17.35
N LYS A 85 -0.60 17.53 17.98
CA LYS A 85 -1.22 18.83 18.22
C LYS A 85 -0.96 19.77 17.04
N VAL A 86 -1.95 20.60 16.69
CA VAL A 86 -1.78 21.60 15.62
C VAL A 86 -0.64 22.57 15.97
N GLU A 87 0.33 22.69 15.07
CA GLU A 87 1.47 23.60 15.22
C GLU A 87 1.83 24.29 13.90
N ARG A 88 2.25 25.56 14.00
CA ARG A 88 2.80 26.27 12.84
C ARG A 88 4.23 25.79 12.57
N GLY A 89 4.60 25.71 11.29
CA GLY A 89 5.99 25.45 10.90
C GLY A 89 6.90 26.62 11.30
N ARG A 90 7.88 26.36 12.16
CA ARG A 90 8.90 27.29 12.66
C ARG A 90 10.24 26.56 12.80
N GLU A 91 11.24 27.19 13.41
CA GLU A 91 12.55 26.57 13.69
C GLU A 91 12.45 25.42 14.69
N GLN A 92 11.45 25.42 15.57
CA GLN A 92 11.33 24.45 16.67
C GLN A 92 10.05 23.61 16.61
N THR A 93 9.12 23.91 15.70
CA THR A 93 7.81 23.24 15.62
C THR A 93 7.42 23.01 14.17
N GLY A 94 6.72 21.91 13.87
CA GLY A 94 6.27 21.60 12.52
C GLY A 94 6.27 20.10 12.24
N ASP A 95 6.23 19.73 10.96
CA ASP A 95 6.14 18.33 10.52
C ASP A 95 7.30 17.89 9.62
N TYR A 96 7.93 18.82 8.91
CA TYR A 96 8.87 18.50 7.83
C TYR A 96 10.21 19.23 8.01
N TRP A 97 11.15 18.60 8.72
CA TRP A 97 12.42 19.19 9.15
C TRP A 97 13.51 19.24 8.05
N CYS A 98 13.98 20.43 7.69
CA CYS A 98 15.06 20.61 6.73
C CYS A 98 16.38 20.96 7.41
N GLU A 99 17.24 19.95 7.59
CA GLU A 99 18.53 20.07 8.31
C GLU A 99 19.41 21.25 7.87
N PRO A 100 19.69 21.52 6.57
CA PRO A 100 20.63 22.57 6.20
C PRO A 100 20.03 23.96 6.33
N LEU A 101 18.69 24.05 6.36
CA LEU A 101 17.97 25.30 6.62
C LEU A 101 17.69 25.50 8.11
N GLY A 102 17.95 24.50 8.96
CA GLY A 102 17.73 24.55 10.40
C GLY A 102 16.28 24.85 10.79
N LYS A 103 15.29 24.42 10.00
CA LYS A 103 13.86 24.70 10.27
C LYS A 103 12.89 23.70 9.67
N PHE A 104 11.68 23.65 10.22
CA PHE A 104 10.56 22.94 9.61
C PHE A 104 9.95 23.70 8.44
N LEU A 105 9.74 23.04 7.31
CA LEU A 105 9.15 23.64 6.09
C LEU A 105 7.63 23.59 6.05
N LYS A 106 7.01 22.74 6.87
CA LYS A 106 5.56 22.59 7.01
C LYS A 106 5.16 22.58 8.49
N GLY A 107 3.97 23.12 8.77
CA GLY A 107 3.32 22.95 10.07
C GLY A 107 2.75 21.55 10.22
N TYR A 108 2.42 21.20 11.46
CA TYR A 108 1.72 19.96 11.78
C TYR A 108 0.22 20.21 11.80
N PHE A 109 -0.54 19.31 11.18
CA PHE A 109 -2.01 19.33 11.19
C PHE A 109 -2.53 18.06 11.86
N ASN A 110 -3.47 18.21 12.79
CA ASN A 110 -4.03 17.12 13.57
C ASN A 110 -5.18 16.39 12.87
N GLY A 111 -5.41 16.65 11.58
CA GLY A 111 -6.52 16.07 10.82
C GLY A 111 -7.77 16.94 10.86
N THR A 112 -8.88 16.39 10.38
CA THR A 112 -10.17 17.08 10.33
C THR A 112 -10.99 16.85 11.61
N SER A 113 -11.98 17.70 11.88
CA SER A 113 -12.86 17.58 13.05
C SER A 113 -14.29 18.01 12.75
N ARG A 114 -15.24 17.41 13.46
CA ARG A 114 -16.66 17.77 13.44
C ARG A 114 -17.33 17.39 14.76
N ASP A 115 -18.21 18.25 15.27
CA ASP A 115 -19.07 17.96 16.43
C ASP A 115 -18.26 17.44 17.66
N GLY A 116 -17.09 18.03 17.89
CA GLY A 116 -16.17 17.64 18.97
C GLY A 116 -15.43 16.32 18.76
N LYS A 117 -15.64 15.63 17.64
CA LYS A 117 -14.92 14.41 17.25
C LYS A 117 -13.83 14.76 16.26
N GLN A 118 -12.65 14.25 16.54
CA GLN A 118 -11.43 14.56 15.80
C GLN A 118 -10.98 13.29 15.07
N GLU A 119 -10.60 13.44 13.80
CA GLU A 119 -10.21 12.34 12.92
C GLU A 119 -9.22 11.39 13.59
N GLU A 120 -8.18 11.94 14.20
CA GLU A 120 -7.10 11.20 14.86
C GLU A 120 -7.58 10.24 15.94
N LYS A 121 -8.66 10.58 16.64
CA LYS A 121 -9.25 9.71 17.68
C LYS A 121 -10.11 8.62 17.07
N VAL A 122 -10.87 8.96 16.04
CA VAL A 122 -11.75 8.01 15.36
C VAL A 122 -10.93 6.92 14.65
N VAL A 123 -9.89 7.32 13.90
CA VAL A 123 -9.06 6.36 13.18
C VAL A 123 -8.16 5.54 14.11
N LEU A 124 -7.79 6.07 15.29
CA LEU A 124 -7.06 5.29 16.31
C LEU A 124 -7.94 4.20 16.91
N ASP A 125 -9.16 4.51 17.37
CA ASP A 125 -10.10 3.51 17.91
C ASP A 125 -10.37 2.41 16.87
N LEU A 126 -10.57 2.79 15.61
CA LEU A 126 -10.76 1.82 14.53
C LEU A 126 -9.51 0.95 14.32
N ALA A 127 -8.30 1.53 14.33
CA ALA A 127 -7.05 0.78 14.17
C ALA A 127 -6.86 -0.25 15.29
N GLU A 128 -7.20 0.09 16.53
CA GLU A 128 -7.12 -0.84 17.66
C GLU A 128 -8.11 -2.00 17.52
N ARG A 129 -9.32 -1.76 17.01
CA ARG A 129 -10.30 -2.81 16.72
C ARG A 129 -9.79 -3.75 15.62
N ILE A 130 -9.27 -3.19 14.53
CA ILE A 130 -8.66 -3.98 13.44
C ILE A 130 -7.51 -4.81 13.98
N GLN A 131 -6.62 -4.23 14.79
CA GLN A 131 -5.50 -4.93 15.39
C GLN A 131 -5.97 -6.16 16.19
N LYS A 132 -6.97 -5.99 17.06
CA LYS A 132 -7.53 -7.09 17.86
C LYS A 132 -8.06 -8.22 16.99
N ILE A 133 -8.77 -7.90 15.90
CA ILE A 133 -9.30 -8.90 14.96
C ILE A 133 -8.16 -9.65 14.27
N LEU A 134 -7.17 -8.93 13.73
CA LEU A 134 -6.05 -9.54 13.02
C LEU A 134 -5.15 -10.38 13.94
N GLN A 135 -5.01 -10.00 15.22
CA GLN A 135 -4.26 -10.77 16.22
C GLN A 135 -4.86 -12.15 16.50
N LEU A 136 -6.15 -12.37 16.20
CA LEU A 136 -6.77 -13.69 16.29
C LEU A 136 -6.05 -14.71 15.39
N THR A 137 -5.39 -14.29 14.33
CA THR A 137 -4.64 -15.18 13.42
C THR A 137 -3.42 -15.85 14.06
N ALA A 138 -2.96 -15.37 15.22
CA ALA A 138 -1.72 -15.84 15.86
C ALA A 138 -1.83 -17.24 16.48
N THR A 139 -3.02 -17.69 16.87
CA THR A 139 -3.24 -18.96 17.57
C THR A 139 -4.28 -19.82 16.86
N GLU A 140 -4.35 -21.11 17.16
CA GLU A 140 -5.35 -21.99 16.54
C GLU A 140 -6.77 -21.65 17.02
N SER A 141 -6.94 -21.37 18.32
CA SER A 141 -8.22 -20.96 18.88
C SER A 141 -8.68 -19.62 18.32
N GLY A 142 -7.76 -18.65 18.19
CA GLY A 142 -8.04 -17.38 17.54
C GLY A 142 -8.36 -17.56 16.06
N TRP A 143 -7.66 -18.45 15.35
CA TRP A 143 -7.94 -18.72 13.93
C TRP A 143 -9.37 -19.21 13.70
N LYS A 144 -9.92 -20.04 14.60
CA LYS A 144 -11.34 -20.46 14.54
C LYS A 144 -12.28 -19.26 14.64
N GLN A 145 -11.98 -18.31 15.53
CA GLN A 145 -12.75 -17.07 15.66
C GLN A 145 -12.62 -16.20 14.40
N PHE A 146 -11.40 -16.00 13.91
CA PHE A 146 -11.13 -15.21 12.71
C PHE A 146 -11.80 -15.82 11.47
N SER A 147 -11.75 -17.14 11.30
CA SER A 147 -12.45 -17.85 10.23
C SER A 147 -13.96 -17.64 10.29
N GLY A 148 -14.55 -17.58 11.49
CA GLY A 148 -15.95 -17.19 11.66
C GLY A 148 -16.26 -15.76 11.21
N ILE A 149 -15.30 -14.83 11.36
CA ILE A 149 -15.39 -13.46 10.81
C ILE A 149 -15.33 -13.51 9.27
N LEU A 150 -14.36 -14.23 8.70
CA LEU A 150 -14.24 -14.42 7.25
C LEU A 150 -15.54 -14.99 6.66
N SER A 151 -16.11 -16.04 7.27
CA SER A 151 -17.38 -16.62 6.82
C SER A 151 -18.54 -15.64 6.87
N ARG A 152 -18.67 -14.88 7.95
CA ARG A 152 -19.77 -13.90 8.11
C ARG A 152 -19.70 -12.78 7.07
N VAL A 153 -18.52 -12.24 6.82
CA VAL A 153 -18.33 -11.13 5.86
C VAL A 153 -18.50 -11.65 4.42
N THR A 154 -17.82 -12.73 4.06
CA THR A 154 -17.83 -13.25 2.69
C THR A 154 -19.10 -14.03 2.33
N GLY A 155 -19.82 -14.52 3.34
CA GLY A 155 -20.88 -15.51 3.19
C GLY A 155 -20.36 -16.90 2.82
N SER A 156 -19.05 -17.12 2.76
CA SER A 156 -18.43 -18.39 2.39
C SER A 156 -18.29 -19.32 3.60
N GLU A 157 -18.50 -20.62 3.39
CA GLU A 157 -18.22 -21.68 4.37
C GLU A 157 -16.99 -22.50 3.93
N ALA A 158 -16.23 -21.99 2.95
CA ALA A 158 -15.00 -22.63 2.50
C ALA A 158 -13.96 -22.68 3.63
N ASP A 159 -13.11 -23.70 3.59
CA ASP A 159 -11.95 -23.77 4.47
C ASP A 159 -10.94 -22.71 4.04
N PHE A 160 -10.67 -21.76 4.92
CA PHE A 160 -9.78 -20.63 4.66
C PHE A 160 -8.32 -21.05 4.91
N GLN A 161 -7.42 -20.62 4.04
CA GLN A 161 -6.00 -20.84 4.26
C GLN A 161 -5.57 -20.14 5.55
N ARG A 162 -5.06 -20.91 6.52
CA ARG A 162 -4.49 -20.36 7.74
C ARG A 162 -3.23 -19.56 7.44
N VAL A 163 -3.17 -18.36 8.00
CA VAL A 163 -2.00 -17.48 7.98
C VAL A 163 -1.81 -16.88 9.37
N LYS A 164 -0.61 -16.41 9.67
CA LYS A 164 -0.27 -15.66 10.88
C LYS A 164 0.03 -14.22 10.51
N LEU A 165 -0.68 -13.27 11.12
CA LEU A 165 -0.48 -11.84 10.87
C LEU A 165 0.25 -11.20 12.05
N ILE A 166 1.45 -10.69 11.80
CA ILE A 166 2.18 -9.85 12.75
C ILE A 166 1.75 -8.40 12.54
N VAL A 167 0.96 -7.88 13.48
CA VAL A 167 0.29 -6.58 13.33
C VAL A 167 0.95 -5.53 14.21
N ASN A 168 1.51 -4.50 13.57
CA ASN A 168 2.12 -3.36 14.23
C ASN A 168 1.19 -2.14 14.13
N LEU A 169 0.89 -1.53 15.27
CA LEU A 169 0.13 -0.29 15.33
C LEU A 169 1.11 0.88 15.50
N ILE A 170 1.16 1.79 14.51
CA ILE A 170 2.21 2.82 14.40
C ILE A 170 2.13 3.87 15.51
N ARG A 171 0.94 4.13 16.05
CA ARG A 171 0.76 4.91 17.28
C ARG A 171 -0.38 4.34 18.10
N LYS A 172 -0.22 4.37 19.43
CA LYS A 172 -1.23 3.90 20.39
C LYS A 172 -1.89 5.05 21.15
N GLU A 173 -1.44 6.27 20.90
CA GLU A 173 -1.78 7.43 21.69
C GLU A 173 -2.05 8.64 20.78
N SER A 174 -2.55 9.71 21.39
CA SER A 174 -2.72 11.03 20.78
C SER A 174 -2.07 12.07 21.69
N TRP A 175 -1.89 13.28 21.19
CA TRP A 175 -1.20 14.36 21.90
C TRP A 175 -1.80 14.72 23.26
N ASP A 176 -3.08 14.42 23.48
CA ASP A 176 -3.80 14.68 24.73
C ASP A 176 -3.88 13.47 25.67
N SER A 177 -3.25 12.34 25.30
CA SER A 177 -3.09 11.17 26.16
C SER A 177 -2.31 11.54 27.44
N PRO A 178 -2.61 10.92 28.61
CA PRO A 178 -1.95 11.25 29.87
C PRO A 178 -0.42 11.21 29.85
N SER A 179 0.16 10.22 29.16
CA SER A 179 1.60 10.04 28.95
C SER A 179 2.26 11.18 28.15
N MET A 180 1.49 11.83 27.27
CA MET A 180 1.97 12.83 26.32
C MET A 180 1.93 14.26 26.88
N LYS A 181 1.21 14.48 27.99
CA LYS A 181 0.99 15.84 28.55
C LYS A 181 2.26 16.48 29.11
N SER A 182 3.23 15.67 29.55
CA SER A 182 4.51 16.14 30.07
C SER A 182 5.59 16.30 29.00
N GLU A 183 5.33 15.85 27.76
CA GLU A 183 6.30 15.94 26.68
C GLU A 183 6.47 17.38 26.21
N LYS A 184 7.73 17.82 26.18
CA LYS A 184 8.09 19.18 25.73
C LYS A 184 7.79 19.37 24.24
N ASP A 185 8.06 18.34 23.44
CA ASP A 185 7.73 18.27 22.02
C ASP A 185 6.86 17.04 21.75
N VAL A 186 5.58 17.15 22.14
CA VAL A 186 4.59 16.09 21.93
C VAL A 186 4.49 15.64 20.48
N ASN A 187 4.72 16.55 19.52
CA ASN A 187 4.59 16.25 18.10
C ASN A 187 5.70 15.35 17.58
N SER A 188 6.86 15.29 18.23
CA SER A 188 7.95 14.39 17.83
C SER A 188 7.49 12.94 17.63
N HIS A 189 6.53 12.47 18.42
CA HIS A 189 5.93 11.12 18.35
C HIS A 189 4.93 10.91 17.20
N PHE A 190 4.41 12.00 16.61
CA PHE A 190 3.29 11.93 15.66
C PHE A 190 3.62 12.49 14.28
N ARG A 191 4.77 13.16 14.14
CA ARG A 191 5.26 13.71 12.88
C ARG A 191 5.34 12.63 11.82
N LEU A 192 5.03 13.04 10.60
CA LEU A 192 5.16 12.16 9.44
C LEU A 192 6.64 11.91 9.12
N PHE A 193 7.47 12.95 9.27
CA PHE A 193 8.90 12.92 9.03
C PHE A 193 9.69 12.93 10.34
N ASP A 194 10.99 12.70 10.24
CA ASP A 194 11.87 12.59 11.39
C ASP A 194 12.06 13.93 12.09
N THR A 195 12.26 13.85 13.40
CA THR A 195 12.50 15.00 14.28
C THR A 195 14.01 15.17 14.50
N PRO A 196 14.55 16.38 14.36
CA PRO A 196 15.96 16.63 14.67
C PRO A 196 16.29 16.32 16.14
N PRO A 197 17.53 15.93 16.44
CA PRO A 197 17.95 15.74 17.83
C PRO A 197 17.92 17.05 18.62
N GLU A 198 17.69 16.96 19.94
CA GLU A 198 17.83 18.13 20.82
C GLU A 198 19.30 18.55 20.98
N LYS A 199 20.23 17.60 20.96
CA LYS A 199 21.67 17.86 21.07
C LYS A 199 22.43 17.45 19.82
N ARG A 200 23.43 18.25 19.45
CA ARG A 200 24.32 17.96 18.32
C ARG A 200 25.06 16.64 18.56
N GLY A 201 24.96 15.70 17.62
CA GLY A 201 25.62 14.39 17.67
C GLY A 201 24.69 13.24 18.05
N GLU A 202 23.46 13.52 18.47
CA GLU A 202 22.42 12.48 18.66
C GLU A 202 21.73 12.14 17.34
N ALA A 203 21.12 10.95 17.28
CA ALA A 203 20.32 10.53 16.14
C ALA A 203 18.97 11.27 16.11
N ASN A 204 18.42 11.48 14.91
CA ASN A 204 17.06 11.97 14.76
C ASN A 204 16.07 11.01 15.43
N PHE A 205 15.00 11.56 16.00
CA PHE A 205 13.89 10.75 16.46
C PHE A 205 13.00 10.36 15.26
N PRO A 206 12.73 9.06 15.04
CA PRO A 206 12.08 8.58 13.83
C PRO A 206 10.61 9.04 13.75
N GLY A 207 10.22 9.62 12.62
CA GLY A 207 8.83 9.92 12.31
C GLY A 207 8.07 8.67 11.84
N ARG A 208 6.76 8.82 11.59
CA ARG A 208 5.88 7.71 11.19
C ARG A 208 6.39 6.98 9.94
N LEU A 209 6.89 7.70 8.92
CA LEU A 209 7.40 7.06 7.69
C LEU A 209 8.63 6.18 7.95
N SER A 210 9.59 6.68 8.71
CA SER A 210 10.80 5.92 9.06
C SER A 210 10.45 4.71 9.93
N ALA A 211 9.62 4.91 10.96
CA ALA A 211 9.14 3.83 11.81
C ALA A 211 8.41 2.72 11.03
N ILE A 212 7.53 3.08 10.08
CA ILE A 212 6.85 2.11 9.21
C ILE A 212 7.87 1.34 8.35
N ASN A 213 8.83 2.04 7.75
CA ASN A 213 9.82 1.41 6.88
C ASN A 213 10.75 0.46 7.67
N ASP A 214 11.11 0.81 8.90
CA ASP A 214 11.94 -0.02 9.78
C ASP A 214 11.23 -1.33 10.19
N LEU A 215 9.90 -1.32 10.32
CA LEU A 215 9.11 -2.53 10.55
C LEU A 215 9.12 -3.48 9.35
N SER A 216 9.39 -2.95 8.16
CA SER A 216 9.49 -3.73 6.94
C SER A 216 8.23 -4.60 6.66
N PRO A 217 7.02 -4.02 6.70
CA PRO A 217 5.78 -4.78 6.53
C PRO A 217 5.58 -5.27 5.09
N HIS A 218 4.73 -6.27 4.88
CA HIS A 218 4.24 -6.62 3.54
C HIS A 218 3.19 -5.60 3.08
N LEU A 219 2.26 -5.25 3.98
CA LEU A 219 1.16 -4.33 3.73
C LEU A 219 1.10 -3.24 4.81
N VAL A 220 0.94 -2.00 4.38
CA VAL A 220 0.60 -0.88 5.25
C VAL A 220 -0.86 -0.49 5.00
N VAL A 221 -1.63 -0.28 6.06
CA VAL A 221 -3.00 0.22 5.96
C VAL A 221 -3.06 1.58 6.67
N ALA A 222 -3.15 2.65 5.88
CA ALA A 222 -3.26 4.01 6.40
C ALA A 222 -4.74 4.41 6.50
N LEU A 223 -5.17 4.83 7.68
CA LEU A 223 -6.57 5.13 8.00
C LEU A 223 -6.77 6.63 8.17
N HIS A 224 -7.61 7.21 7.33
CA HIS A 224 -7.93 8.63 7.31
C HIS A 224 -9.43 8.88 7.10
N LEU A 225 -9.85 10.11 7.38
CA LEU A 225 -11.17 10.64 7.04
C LEU A 225 -11.02 11.88 6.20
N ASN A 226 -11.91 12.03 5.22
CA ASN A 226 -11.91 13.22 4.39
C ASN A 226 -12.66 14.37 5.04
N THR A 227 -12.42 15.57 4.53
CA THR A 227 -13.25 16.74 4.75
C THR A 227 -13.71 17.29 3.41
N SER A 228 -14.99 17.62 3.30
CA SER A 228 -15.56 18.29 2.13
C SER A 228 -16.24 19.59 2.54
N GLY A 229 -16.15 20.60 1.66
CA GLY A 229 -16.92 21.83 1.81
C GLY A 229 -18.43 21.66 1.57
N SER A 230 -18.88 20.50 1.07
CA SER A 230 -20.29 20.20 0.82
C SER A 230 -20.73 18.94 1.56
N GLN A 231 -21.83 19.06 2.31
CA GLN A 231 -22.50 17.92 2.97
C GLN A 231 -23.10 16.91 1.96
N SER A 232 -23.20 17.25 0.67
CA SER A 232 -23.66 16.30 -0.35
C SER A 232 -22.59 15.31 -0.80
N TRP A 233 -21.31 15.64 -0.58
CA TRP A 233 -20.20 14.74 -0.91
C TRP A 233 -20.13 13.63 0.13
N ARG A 234 -20.12 12.39 -0.34
CA ARG A 234 -20.17 11.17 0.47
C ARG A 234 -19.40 10.04 -0.17
N GLY A 235 -19.05 9.05 0.62
CA GLY A 235 -18.39 7.83 0.17
C GLY A 235 -16.90 7.80 0.47
N MET A 236 -16.30 6.68 0.11
CA MET A 236 -14.92 6.31 0.46
C MET A 236 -14.02 6.44 -0.75
N HIS A 237 -12.72 6.67 -0.56
CA HIS A 237 -11.77 6.51 -1.66
C HIS A 237 -10.37 6.19 -1.17
N THR A 238 -9.49 5.90 -2.12
CA THR A 238 -8.09 5.65 -1.84
C THR A 238 -7.22 6.79 -2.36
N VAL A 239 -6.16 7.08 -1.61
CA VAL A 239 -5.16 8.08 -1.99
C VAL A 239 -3.98 7.36 -2.60
N VAL A 240 -3.57 7.78 -3.80
CA VAL A 240 -2.43 7.17 -4.48
C VAL A 240 -1.50 8.25 -5.03
N THR A 241 -0.20 7.98 -4.99
CA THR A 241 0.81 8.86 -5.58
C THR A 241 1.24 8.29 -6.92
N PRO A 242 1.32 9.11 -7.99
CA PRO A 242 1.89 8.70 -9.27
C PRO A 242 3.32 8.15 -9.14
N SER A 243 3.71 7.28 -10.07
CA SER A 243 5.07 6.75 -10.19
C SER A 243 6.05 7.77 -10.79
N TYR A 244 7.34 7.42 -10.76
CA TYR A 244 8.40 8.22 -11.37
C TYR A 244 8.12 8.54 -12.84
N SER A 245 7.75 7.55 -13.66
CA SER A 245 7.51 7.72 -15.10
C SER A 245 6.36 8.69 -15.34
N GLN A 246 5.28 8.56 -14.58
CA GLN A 246 4.12 9.45 -14.69
C GLN A 246 4.44 10.89 -14.30
N PHE A 247 5.14 11.09 -13.17
CA PHE A 247 5.58 12.43 -12.79
C PHE A 247 6.53 13.02 -13.83
N ARG A 248 7.41 12.21 -14.40
CA ARG A 248 8.34 12.62 -15.46
C ARG A 248 7.57 13.07 -16.70
N GLU A 249 6.63 12.28 -17.21
CA GLU A 249 5.80 12.65 -18.37
C GLU A 249 5.07 13.98 -18.13
N ILE A 250 4.50 14.17 -16.93
CA ILE A 250 3.83 15.43 -16.55
C ILE A 250 4.83 16.60 -16.54
N ALA A 251 6.01 16.42 -15.94
CA ALA A 251 7.03 17.46 -15.88
C ALA A 251 7.55 17.83 -17.29
N GLU A 252 7.86 16.84 -18.13
CA GLU A 252 8.32 17.05 -19.51
C GLU A 252 7.27 17.79 -20.35
N ALA A 253 5.99 17.40 -20.25
CA ALA A 253 4.89 18.09 -20.92
C ALA A 253 4.72 19.53 -20.41
N ALA A 254 4.83 19.74 -19.09
CA ALA A 254 4.76 21.06 -18.48
C ALA A 254 5.89 21.98 -18.97
N TYR A 255 7.12 21.48 -19.07
CA TYR A 255 8.30 22.28 -19.41
C TYR A 255 8.40 22.54 -20.91
N SER A 256 7.92 21.62 -21.74
CA SER A 256 8.00 21.75 -23.21
C SER A 256 6.82 22.54 -23.78
N HIS A 257 5.63 22.39 -23.21
CA HIS A 257 4.37 22.85 -23.82
C HIS A 257 3.42 23.54 -22.82
N GLY A 258 3.87 23.82 -21.60
CA GLY A 258 3.06 24.45 -20.57
C GLY A 258 1.82 23.63 -20.20
N LEU A 259 0.77 24.30 -19.71
CA LEU A 259 -0.47 23.64 -19.27
C LEU A 259 -1.20 22.93 -20.41
N GLN A 260 -1.03 23.40 -21.65
CA GLN A 260 -1.65 22.77 -22.82
C GLN A 260 -1.06 21.39 -23.08
N GLY A 261 0.25 21.20 -22.86
CA GLY A 261 0.90 19.89 -22.95
C GLY A 261 0.27 18.88 -22.00
N ILE A 262 0.13 19.26 -20.72
CA ILE A 262 -0.46 18.41 -19.69
C ILE A 262 -1.93 18.08 -20.01
N SER A 263 -2.68 19.08 -20.49
CA SER A 263 -4.09 18.90 -20.86
C SER A 263 -4.28 17.91 -22.01
N ARG A 264 -3.35 17.83 -22.96
CA ARG A 264 -3.38 16.85 -24.06
C ARG A 264 -2.93 15.47 -23.60
N LEU A 265 -1.95 15.42 -22.70
CA LEU A 265 -1.37 14.19 -22.18
C LEU A 265 -2.35 13.42 -21.27
N ALA A 266 -3.04 14.12 -20.37
CA ALA A 266 -3.68 13.48 -19.22
C ALA A 266 -5.05 14.08 -18.81
N PRO A 267 -6.00 14.32 -19.75
CA PRO A 267 -7.26 14.99 -19.44
C PRO A 267 -8.11 14.25 -18.40
N GLU A 268 -8.20 12.92 -18.50
CA GLU A 268 -8.99 12.11 -17.55
C GLU A 268 -8.32 11.95 -16.19
N THR A 269 -6.98 11.90 -16.17
CA THR A 269 -6.20 11.81 -14.93
C THR A 269 -6.37 13.08 -14.09
N ALA A 270 -6.43 14.25 -14.74
CA ALA A 270 -6.64 15.52 -14.05
C ALA A 270 -7.95 15.56 -13.24
N ALA A 271 -9.00 14.85 -13.69
CA ALA A 271 -10.28 14.76 -12.97
C ALA A 271 -10.17 14.09 -11.59
N ASN A 272 -9.09 13.34 -11.35
CA ASN A 272 -8.81 12.64 -10.10
C ASN A 272 -7.69 13.30 -9.29
N TRP A 273 -7.07 14.35 -9.84
CA TRP A 273 -6.00 15.06 -9.15
C TRP A 273 -6.55 15.89 -8.00
N ASN A 274 -5.92 15.75 -6.83
CA ASN A 274 -6.29 16.49 -5.65
C ASN A 274 -6.10 18.00 -5.92
N PHE A 275 -7.10 18.77 -5.51
CA PHE A 275 -7.18 20.18 -5.78
C PHE A 275 -7.60 20.91 -4.51
N THR A 276 -6.65 21.59 -3.87
CA THR A 276 -6.91 22.29 -2.60
C THR A 276 -7.42 23.72 -2.80
N GLY A 277 -8.04 24.03 -3.95
CA GLY A 277 -8.46 25.40 -4.27
C GLY A 277 -7.30 26.31 -4.70
N GLY A 278 -7.59 27.61 -4.79
CA GLY A 278 -6.62 28.66 -5.08
C GLY A 278 -6.59 29.09 -6.54
N ASP A 279 -5.40 29.52 -6.96
CA ASP A 279 -5.12 30.23 -8.22
C ASP A 279 -4.67 29.33 -9.38
N ARG A 280 -4.74 28.01 -9.19
CA ARG A 280 -4.36 26.98 -10.17
C ARG A 280 -5.55 26.16 -10.57
N ASN A 281 -5.55 25.63 -11.78
CA ASN A 281 -6.46 24.55 -12.18
C ASN A 281 -5.80 23.18 -11.90
N ARG A 282 -6.53 22.09 -12.14
CA ARG A 282 -6.05 20.71 -11.92
C ARG A 282 -4.74 20.41 -12.65
N PHE A 283 -4.58 20.86 -13.90
CA PHE A 283 -3.32 20.70 -14.64
C PHE A 283 -2.16 21.47 -14.01
N GLY A 284 -2.42 22.66 -13.47
CA GLY A 284 -1.45 23.44 -12.72
C GLY A 284 -1.02 22.77 -11.41
N TRP A 285 -1.92 22.00 -10.78
CA TRP A 285 -1.59 21.18 -9.61
C TRP A 285 -0.82 19.91 -9.99
N MET A 286 -1.12 19.28 -11.13
CA MET A 286 -0.29 18.20 -11.67
C MET A 286 1.16 18.66 -11.89
N ALA A 287 1.34 19.81 -12.55
CA ALA A 287 2.66 20.40 -12.75
C ALA A 287 3.36 20.75 -11.43
N ASN A 288 2.60 21.25 -10.45
CA ASN A 288 3.09 21.57 -9.12
C ASN A 288 3.65 20.34 -8.41
N ASP A 289 2.90 19.24 -8.42
CA ASP A 289 3.24 18.02 -7.69
C ASP A 289 4.44 17.34 -8.36
N ALA A 290 4.47 17.25 -9.68
CA ALA A 290 5.63 16.75 -10.43
C ALA A 290 6.89 17.60 -10.16
N SER A 291 6.77 18.92 -10.18
CA SER A 291 7.89 19.83 -9.87
C SER A 291 8.36 19.69 -8.43
N THR A 292 7.44 19.53 -7.47
CA THR A 292 7.78 19.34 -6.07
C THR A 292 8.50 18.02 -5.85
N TYR A 293 8.04 16.96 -6.50
CA TYR A 293 8.63 15.63 -6.46
C TYR A 293 10.11 15.65 -6.92
N PHE A 294 10.40 16.26 -8.07
CA PHE A 294 11.76 16.30 -8.62
C PHE A 294 12.66 17.36 -7.99
N TYR A 295 12.13 18.56 -7.76
CA TYR A 295 12.96 19.74 -7.46
C TYR A 295 12.75 20.30 -6.06
N GLY A 296 11.69 19.92 -5.34
CA GLY A 296 11.35 20.56 -4.07
C GLY A 296 10.93 22.02 -4.21
N PHE A 297 10.60 22.46 -5.43
CA PHE A 297 10.10 23.80 -5.76
C PHE A 297 8.77 23.71 -6.51
N ARG A 298 7.92 24.70 -6.30
CA ARG A 298 6.69 24.88 -7.09
C ARG A 298 7.01 25.68 -8.36
N PRO A 299 6.37 25.40 -9.50
CA PRO A 299 6.50 26.23 -10.68
C PRO A 299 5.67 27.52 -10.51
N SER A 300 6.00 28.58 -11.24
CA SER A 300 5.14 29.76 -11.39
C SER A 300 3.82 29.36 -12.07
N ARG A 301 2.79 30.22 -11.99
CA ARG A 301 1.47 29.92 -12.58
C ARG A 301 1.53 29.75 -14.09
N ASP A 302 2.38 30.52 -14.75
CA ASP A 302 2.61 30.49 -16.20
C ASP A 302 3.57 29.38 -16.65
N LEU A 303 4.08 28.57 -15.71
CA LEU A 303 5.05 27.50 -15.98
C LEU A 303 6.27 27.97 -16.79
N LYS A 304 6.87 29.10 -16.41
CA LYS A 304 8.09 29.63 -17.05
C LYS A 304 9.32 29.61 -16.14
N LYS A 305 9.12 29.50 -14.83
CA LYS A 305 10.18 29.48 -13.82
C LYS A 305 9.72 28.75 -12.57
N PHE A 306 10.64 28.40 -11.69
CA PHE A 306 10.31 27.99 -10.33
C PHE A 306 9.99 29.22 -9.45
N SER A 307 9.13 29.01 -8.45
CA SER A 307 8.96 29.96 -7.36
C SER A 307 10.22 30.03 -6.52
N SER A 308 10.50 31.19 -5.92
CA SER A 308 11.64 31.36 -5.01
C SER A 308 11.51 30.57 -3.69
N ARG A 309 10.30 30.09 -3.36
CA ARG A 309 10.05 29.33 -2.13
C ARG A 309 10.44 27.86 -2.32
N TYR A 310 11.53 27.46 -1.65
CA TYR A 310 11.85 26.06 -1.46
C TYR A 310 10.87 25.41 -0.47
N ILE A 311 10.30 24.28 -0.86
CA ILE A 311 9.34 23.52 -0.05
C ILE A 311 9.82 22.12 0.33
N GLY A 312 11.07 21.77 -0.01
CA GLY A 312 11.73 20.53 0.38
C GLY A 312 11.55 19.39 -0.62
N HIS A 313 12.63 18.66 -0.91
CA HIS A 313 12.57 17.37 -1.61
C HIS A 313 11.93 16.31 -0.73
N ARG A 314 10.89 15.63 -1.22
CA ARG A 314 10.05 14.73 -0.40
C ARG A 314 10.84 13.71 0.43
N HIS A 315 11.88 13.12 -0.13
CA HIS A 315 12.72 12.11 0.51
C HIS A 315 13.82 12.65 1.43
N CYS A 316 14.02 13.98 1.49
CA CYS A 316 15.22 14.56 2.10
C CYS A 316 15.21 14.68 3.64
N MET A 317 14.07 14.43 4.27
CA MET A 317 13.86 14.73 5.69
C MET A 317 13.58 13.46 6.51
N LEU A 318 14.07 12.33 6.01
CA LEU A 318 13.97 11.04 6.66
C LEU A 318 15.38 10.50 6.90
N SER A 319 15.62 9.85 8.03
CA SER A 319 16.83 9.09 8.35
C SER A 319 16.87 7.75 7.61
N TRP A 320 16.16 7.70 6.49
CA TRP A 320 16.01 6.58 5.59
C TRP A 320 17.20 6.52 4.63
N PRO A 321 17.80 5.36 4.31
CA PRO A 321 19.05 5.28 3.54
C PRO A 321 19.00 5.92 2.15
N PHE A 322 17.80 6.01 1.58
CA PHE A 322 17.58 6.59 0.27
C PHE A 322 17.72 8.13 0.28
N SER A 323 17.70 8.74 1.47
CA SER A 323 17.82 10.19 1.64
C SER A 323 19.22 10.74 1.38
N GLU A 324 20.24 9.94 1.07
CA GLU A 324 21.59 10.51 0.84
C GLU A 324 21.70 11.36 -0.46
N SER A 325 20.83 11.10 -1.45
CA SER A 325 20.91 11.70 -2.79
C SER A 325 20.90 13.25 -2.78
N TRP A 326 20.10 13.86 -1.89
CA TRP A 326 19.99 15.32 -1.80
C TRP A 326 21.11 15.96 -0.95
N LYS A 327 21.73 15.21 -0.01
CA LYS A 327 22.80 15.75 0.85
C LYS A 327 24.01 16.17 0.02
N LYS A 328 24.30 15.44 -1.06
CA LYS A 328 25.31 15.82 -2.06
C LYS A 328 25.00 17.18 -2.70
N VAL A 329 23.75 17.38 -3.13
CA VAL A 329 23.30 18.64 -3.74
C VAL A 329 23.46 19.81 -2.76
N MET A 330 23.03 19.64 -1.51
CA MET A 330 23.11 20.70 -0.49
C MET A 330 24.53 20.98 0.00
N LYS A 331 25.44 19.99 -0.04
CA LYS A 331 26.85 20.18 0.28
C LYS A 331 27.53 21.06 -0.76
N VAL A 332 27.29 20.81 -2.04
CA VAL A 332 27.83 21.62 -3.16
C VAL A 332 27.32 23.06 -3.07
N SER A 333 26.05 23.26 -2.69
CA SER A 333 25.45 24.59 -2.57
C SER A 333 25.68 25.30 -1.23
N LYS A 334 26.60 24.80 -0.39
CA LYS A 334 26.92 25.37 0.93
C LYS A 334 25.67 25.55 1.82
N GLY A 335 24.79 24.55 1.81
CA GLY A 335 23.58 24.52 2.64
C GLY A 335 22.42 25.38 2.14
N LYS A 336 22.48 25.89 0.90
CA LYS A 336 21.40 26.72 0.32
C LYS A 336 20.66 25.99 -0.79
N PRO A 337 19.32 25.98 -0.82
CA PRO A 337 18.58 25.47 -1.97
C PRO A 337 18.95 26.26 -3.22
N VAL A 338 19.36 25.56 -4.28
CA VAL A 338 19.63 26.16 -5.60
C VAL A 338 18.39 25.98 -6.44
N ILE A 339 17.85 27.07 -6.97
CA ILE A 339 16.73 27.02 -7.90
C ILE A 339 17.30 26.55 -9.25
N PRO A 340 16.85 25.40 -9.78
CA PRO A 340 17.34 24.92 -11.07
C PRO A 340 16.74 25.73 -12.22
N ASP A 341 17.34 25.62 -13.40
CA ASP A 341 16.72 26.14 -14.63
C ASP A 341 15.39 25.42 -14.89
N PHE A 342 14.39 26.19 -15.29
CA PHE A 342 13.08 25.65 -15.63
C PHE A 342 13.09 25.10 -17.05
N ARG A 343 13.59 23.87 -17.21
CA ARG A 343 13.73 23.20 -18.51
C ARG A 343 13.48 21.69 -18.40
N PRO A 344 13.16 21.02 -19.51
CA PRO A 344 13.15 19.55 -19.57
C PRO A 344 14.45 18.96 -19.00
N PHE A 345 14.35 17.78 -18.40
CA PHE A 345 15.51 17.08 -17.86
C PHE A 345 16.54 16.86 -18.97
N SER A 346 17.70 17.50 -18.85
CA SER A 346 18.89 17.17 -19.66
C SER A 346 19.58 15.93 -19.09
N GLU A 347 19.58 15.81 -17.76
CA GLU A 347 20.04 14.65 -17.01
C GLU A 347 19.03 14.34 -15.89
N PHE A 348 18.77 13.06 -15.66
CA PHE A 348 17.83 12.64 -14.63
C PHE A 348 18.51 12.64 -13.26
N PRO A 349 17.75 12.96 -12.18
CA PRO A 349 18.28 12.86 -10.84
C PRO A 349 18.83 11.46 -10.54
N ASP A 350 20.05 11.41 -10.00
CA ASP A 350 20.75 10.17 -9.64
C ASP A 350 20.86 10.02 -8.10
N GLY A 351 21.17 8.81 -7.67
CA GLY A 351 21.26 8.41 -6.27
C GLY A 351 20.24 7.33 -5.91
N LEU A 352 20.40 6.76 -4.72
CA LEU A 352 19.62 5.60 -4.26
C LEU A 352 18.12 5.85 -4.30
N PHE A 353 17.65 7.03 -3.90
CA PHE A 353 16.22 7.37 -3.96
C PHE A 353 15.71 7.21 -5.38
N TRP A 354 16.39 7.79 -6.36
CA TRP A 354 15.94 7.75 -7.75
C TRP A 354 16.10 6.37 -8.39
N LYS A 355 17.11 5.58 -7.97
CA LYS A 355 17.22 4.16 -8.34
C LYS A 355 16.02 3.36 -7.82
N ARG A 356 15.62 3.56 -6.56
CA ARG A 356 14.38 2.97 -6.00
C ARG A 356 13.17 3.43 -6.81
N GLU A 357 12.99 4.74 -7.00
CA GLU A 357 11.84 5.32 -7.71
C GLU A 357 11.64 4.78 -9.13
N ARG A 358 12.73 4.36 -9.79
CA ARG A 358 12.72 3.75 -11.13
C ARG A 358 12.69 2.22 -11.12
N SER A 359 12.65 1.58 -9.96
CA SER A 359 12.65 0.13 -9.88
C SER A 359 11.32 -0.47 -10.35
N ARG A 360 11.38 -1.73 -10.82
CA ARG A 360 10.18 -2.51 -11.18
C ARG A 360 9.15 -2.60 -10.05
N PHE A 361 9.60 -2.52 -8.80
CA PHE A 361 8.75 -2.57 -7.62
C PHE A 361 7.91 -1.29 -7.46
N GLU A 362 8.51 -0.11 -7.64
CA GLU A 362 7.77 1.16 -7.60
C GLU A 362 6.77 1.27 -8.75
N GLU A 363 7.18 0.82 -9.93
CA GLU A 363 6.32 0.76 -11.11
C GLU A 363 5.11 -0.15 -10.88
N ARG A 364 5.31 -1.31 -10.24
CA ARG A 364 4.21 -2.21 -9.87
C ARG A 364 3.31 -1.62 -8.78
N ARG A 365 3.88 -1.00 -7.74
CA ARG A 365 3.11 -0.43 -6.62
C ARG A 365 2.28 0.78 -7.03
N ARG A 366 2.82 1.68 -7.87
CA ARG A 366 2.21 2.97 -8.21
C ARG A 366 1.69 3.06 -9.65
N GLY A 367 1.95 2.05 -10.47
CA GLY A 367 1.50 1.99 -11.86
C GLY A 367 2.55 2.47 -12.85
N TRP A 368 2.45 1.95 -14.08
CA TRP A 368 3.43 2.12 -15.15
C TRP A 368 3.08 3.22 -16.15
N SER A 369 1.81 3.62 -16.24
CA SER A 369 1.34 4.67 -17.17
C SER A 369 0.21 5.50 -16.59
N LEU A 370 -0.05 6.69 -17.14
CA LEU A 370 -1.13 7.57 -16.69
C LEU A 370 -2.54 6.91 -16.77
N MET A 371 -2.73 5.93 -17.65
CA MET A 371 -3.94 5.11 -17.72
C MET A 371 -3.93 3.94 -16.71
N GLY A 372 -2.76 3.35 -16.43
CA GLY A 372 -2.54 2.28 -15.43
C GLY A 372 -2.13 2.79 -14.04
N ARG A 373 -2.60 3.98 -13.64
CA ARG A 373 -2.16 4.68 -12.42
C ARG A 373 -2.60 3.98 -11.13
N GLY A 374 -1.73 4.05 -10.12
CA GLY A 374 -1.99 3.61 -8.76
C GLY A 374 -1.59 2.16 -8.46
N GLY A 375 -1.37 1.30 -9.46
CA GLY A 375 -0.77 -0.04 -9.30
C GLY A 375 -1.39 -0.90 -8.19
N ASP A 376 -0.55 -1.72 -7.54
CA ASP A 376 -0.98 -2.55 -6.41
C ASP A 376 -1.45 -1.71 -5.20
N ASN A 377 -1.02 -0.44 -5.04
CA ASN A 377 -1.53 0.44 -3.99
C ASN A 377 -3.01 0.81 -4.19
N LEU A 378 -3.40 1.15 -5.43
CA LEU A 378 -4.79 1.41 -5.80
C LEU A 378 -5.62 0.15 -5.64
N TYR A 379 -5.11 -0.99 -6.12
CA TYR A 379 -5.80 -2.26 -5.94
C TYR A 379 -6.01 -2.57 -4.45
N ALA A 380 -4.97 -2.47 -3.63
CA ALA A 380 -5.04 -2.71 -2.19
C ALA A 380 -6.07 -1.80 -1.51
N GLY A 381 -5.99 -0.48 -1.76
CA GLY A 381 -6.93 0.49 -1.19
C GLY A 381 -8.37 0.22 -1.61
N THR A 382 -8.62 0.06 -2.91
CA THR A 382 -9.98 -0.22 -3.43
C THR A 382 -10.53 -1.54 -2.92
N GLU A 383 -9.72 -2.60 -2.88
CA GLU A 383 -10.17 -3.92 -2.44
C GLU A 383 -10.55 -3.91 -0.96
N VAL A 384 -9.76 -3.26 -0.09
CA VAL A 384 -10.11 -3.11 1.33
C VAL A 384 -11.42 -2.33 1.48
N LEU A 385 -11.63 -1.25 0.72
CA LEU A 385 -12.90 -0.50 0.75
C LEU A 385 -14.09 -1.33 0.24
N ARG A 386 -13.88 -2.22 -0.73
CA ARG A 386 -14.93 -3.16 -1.17
C ARG A 386 -15.32 -4.10 -0.04
N PHE A 387 -14.36 -4.61 0.74
CA PHE A 387 -14.67 -5.43 1.91
C PHE A 387 -15.34 -4.67 3.05
N VAL A 388 -15.00 -3.39 3.25
CA VAL A 388 -15.78 -2.50 4.15
C VAL A 388 -17.24 -2.42 3.68
N ARG A 389 -17.48 -2.16 2.39
CA ARG A 389 -18.84 -2.14 1.83
C ARG A 389 -19.54 -3.49 1.97
N LEU A 390 -18.85 -4.60 1.74
CA LEU A 390 -19.41 -5.94 1.90
C LEU A 390 -19.84 -6.19 3.35
N SER A 391 -18.97 -5.89 4.32
CA SER A 391 -19.27 -6.03 5.75
C SER A 391 -20.49 -5.20 6.16
N LEU A 392 -20.54 -3.93 5.75
CA LEU A 392 -21.69 -3.06 6.01
C LEU A 392 -22.98 -3.56 5.32
N ALA A 393 -22.89 -4.08 4.09
CA ALA A 393 -24.04 -4.63 3.37
C ALA A 393 -24.60 -5.89 4.05
N ARG A 394 -23.74 -6.74 4.62
CA ARG A 394 -24.14 -7.87 5.47
C ARG A 394 -24.84 -7.36 6.73
N GLY A 395 -24.28 -6.34 7.37
CA GLY A 395 -24.90 -5.65 8.49
C GLY A 395 -26.28 -5.07 8.14
N SER A 396 -26.48 -4.59 6.91
CA SER A 396 -27.76 -4.04 6.44
C SER A 396 -28.78 -5.13 6.07
N SER A 397 -28.32 -6.27 5.55
CA SER A 397 -29.24 -7.34 5.15
C SER A 397 -29.73 -8.19 6.33
N SER A 398 -28.88 -8.45 7.32
CA SER A 398 -29.18 -9.39 8.40
C SER A 398 -28.63 -8.98 9.76
N GLY A 399 -28.02 -7.80 9.88
CA GLY A 399 -27.33 -7.37 11.09
C GLY A 399 -27.84 -6.03 11.66
N PRO A 400 -26.97 -5.27 12.35
CA PRO A 400 -27.38 -4.12 13.14
C PRO A 400 -27.83 -2.91 12.30
N LEU A 401 -27.54 -2.90 11.00
CA LEU A 401 -27.96 -1.85 10.06
C LEU A 401 -29.32 -2.15 9.38
N LYS A 402 -29.97 -3.29 9.65
CA LYS A 402 -31.24 -3.69 9.03
C LYS A 402 -32.37 -2.66 9.18
N LYS A 403 -32.29 -1.80 10.20
CA LYS A 403 -33.27 -0.74 10.47
C LYS A 403 -33.13 0.47 9.53
N LEU A 404 -32.01 0.61 8.83
CA LEU A 404 -31.80 1.69 7.88
C LEU A 404 -32.51 1.39 6.56
N LYS A 405 -33.27 2.36 6.05
CA LYS A 405 -34.02 2.23 4.79
C LYS A 405 -33.13 2.58 3.60
N GLY A 406 -33.19 1.77 2.53
CA GLY A 406 -32.46 2.01 1.27
C GLY A 406 -31.77 0.75 0.77
N SER A 407 -31.20 0.79 -0.43
CA SER A 407 -30.27 -0.25 -0.87
C SER A 407 -28.96 -0.16 -0.05
N PRO A 408 -28.15 -1.23 0.02
CA PRO A 408 -26.83 -1.15 0.63
C PRO A 408 -25.98 0.00 0.07
N ASP A 409 -26.04 0.25 -1.24
CA ASP A 409 -25.33 1.36 -1.87
C ASP A 409 -25.83 2.73 -1.43
N ASP A 410 -27.15 2.89 -1.23
CA ASP A 410 -27.73 4.13 -0.71
C ASP A 410 -27.31 4.41 0.73
N ILE A 411 -27.20 3.36 1.55
CA ILE A 411 -26.84 3.47 2.96
C ILE A 411 -25.35 3.77 3.07
N ILE A 412 -24.51 2.97 2.42
CA ILE A 412 -23.05 2.96 2.61
C ILE A 412 -22.35 4.05 1.80
N GLY A 413 -22.87 4.35 0.61
CA GLY A 413 -22.21 5.24 -0.36
C GLY A 413 -21.20 4.51 -1.25
N PRO A 414 -20.77 5.17 -2.33
CA PRO A 414 -19.88 4.58 -3.32
C PRO A 414 -18.41 4.57 -2.86
N ILE A 415 -17.59 3.80 -3.58
CA ILE A 415 -16.15 4.05 -3.66
C ILE A 415 -15.95 5.08 -4.77
N LEU A 416 -15.45 6.26 -4.43
CA LEU A 416 -15.14 7.32 -5.37
C LEU A 416 -13.82 7.01 -6.09
N ARG A 417 -13.56 7.77 -7.16
CA ARG A 417 -12.28 7.72 -7.87
C ARG A 417 -11.13 8.06 -6.92
N PRO A 418 -9.94 7.48 -7.12
CA PRO A 418 -8.81 7.73 -6.23
C PRO A 418 -8.37 9.18 -6.28
N ALA A 419 -7.86 9.70 -5.15
CA ALA A 419 -7.25 11.02 -5.08
C ALA A 419 -5.76 10.93 -5.40
N LEU A 420 -5.31 11.70 -6.40
CA LEU A 420 -3.91 11.74 -6.85
C LEU A 420 -3.21 13.00 -6.36
N SER A 421 -2.01 12.87 -5.78
CA SER A 421 -1.10 13.98 -5.49
C SER A 421 0.29 13.47 -5.16
N ASP A 422 1.23 14.33 -4.76
CA ASP A 422 2.55 13.96 -4.27
C ASP A 422 2.57 13.59 -2.78
N TRP A 423 1.51 12.90 -2.32
CA TRP A 423 1.33 12.50 -0.92
C TRP A 423 2.49 11.64 -0.42
N SER A 424 3.02 11.99 0.74
CA SER A 424 4.26 11.42 1.28
C SER A 424 4.14 9.94 1.65
N GLU A 425 3.06 9.51 2.30
CA GLU A 425 2.86 8.11 2.73
C GLU A 425 2.92 7.13 1.55
N PRO A 426 2.04 7.22 0.53
CA PRO A 426 2.06 6.29 -0.60
C PRO A 426 3.31 6.37 -1.50
N MET A 427 4.16 7.39 -1.32
CA MET A 427 5.40 7.56 -2.06
C MET A 427 6.62 7.02 -1.30
N LEU A 428 6.72 7.33 0.00
CA LEU A 428 7.94 7.13 0.80
C LEU A 428 7.90 5.83 1.60
N ILE A 429 6.72 5.21 1.75
CA ILE A 429 6.61 3.85 2.27
C ILE A 429 7.06 2.87 1.20
N ASN A 430 7.84 1.87 1.62
CA ASN A 430 8.45 0.92 0.70
C ASN A 430 7.60 -0.32 0.37
N SER A 431 6.59 -0.57 1.18
CA SER A 431 5.69 -1.70 1.04
C SER A 431 4.44 -1.32 0.25
N VAL A 432 3.62 -2.29 -0.15
CA VAL A 432 2.28 -1.95 -0.68
C VAL A 432 1.51 -1.20 0.41
N ILE A 433 0.87 -0.10 0.04
CA ILE A 433 0.04 0.70 0.94
C ILE A 433 -1.41 0.74 0.47
N SER A 434 -2.31 0.37 1.38
CA SER A 434 -3.74 0.64 1.29
C SER A 434 -4.02 1.95 2.04
N TYR A 435 -3.98 3.08 1.35
CA TYR A 435 -4.33 4.38 1.95
C TYR A 435 -5.84 4.61 1.80
N LEU A 436 -6.54 4.70 2.92
CA LEU A 436 -7.99 4.69 2.99
C LEU A 436 -8.53 6.02 3.52
N GLU A 437 -9.37 6.68 2.73
CA GLU A 437 -10.30 7.68 3.23
C GLU A 437 -11.67 7.02 3.40
N LEU A 438 -12.04 6.74 4.65
CA LEU A 438 -13.17 5.87 5.02
C LEU A 438 -14.54 6.55 4.95
N GLY A 439 -14.58 7.80 4.51
CA GLY A 439 -15.76 8.63 4.46
C GLY A 439 -15.42 10.08 4.74
N HIS A 440 -16.42 10.96 4.62
CA HIS A 440 -16.26 12.38 4.94
C HIS A 440 -16.74 12.67 6.36
N ILE A 441 -15.87 13.19 7.22
CA ILE A 441 -16.28 13.60 8.58
C ILE A 441 -17.36 14.70 8.51
N SER A 442 -17.29 15.55 7.49
CA SER A 442 -18.25 16.63 7.20
C SER A 442 -19.58 16.14 6.64
N ASN A 443 -19.72 14.86 6.31
CA ASN A 443 -20.98 14.24 5.91
C ASN A 443 -21.62 13.51 7.10
N SER A 444 -22.88 13.82 7.43
CA SER A 444 -23.54 13.25 8.61
C SER A 444 -23.82 11.75 8.48
N ARG A 445 -24.06 11.24 7.27
CA ARG A 445 -24.33 9.82 7.04
C ARG A 445 -23.05 9.00 7.12
N ASP A 446 -21.99 9.41 6.42
CA ASP A 446 -20.70 8.73 6.49
C ASP A 446 -20.18 8.72 7.93
N PHE A 447 -20.27 9.87 8.62
CA PHE A 447 -19.82 9.97 10.00
C PHE A 447 -20.66 9.12 10.96
N ALA A 448 -21.98 9.07 10.81
CA ALA A 448 -22.84 8.23 11.64
C ALA A 448 -22.53 6.73 11.45
N LEU A 449 -22.31 6.27 10.21
CA LEU A 449 -21.95 4.88 9.95
C LEU A 449 -20.65 4.48 10.65
N LEU A 450 -19.61 5.32 10.52
CA LEU A 450 -18.31 5.06 11.12
C LEU A 450 -18.37 5.09 12.65
N LYS A 451 -19.10 6.05 13.21
CA LYS A 451 -19.25 6.24 14.66
C LYS A 451 -20.08 5.13 15.30
N ASP A 452 -21.21 4.77 14.69
CA ASP A 452 -22.20 3.90 15.32
C ASP A 452 -21.94 2.41 15.00
N TYR A 453 -21.15 2.12 13.96
CA TYR A 453 -20.84 0.76 13.51
C TYR A 453 -19.35 0.51 13.25
N PRO A 454 -18.43 0.92 14.14
CA PRO A 454 -16.99 0.79 13.92
C PRO A 454 -16.53 -0.68 13.80
N ASP A 455 -17.25 -1.61 14.42
CA ASP A 455 -16.93 -3.05 14.33
C ASP A 455 -17.12 -3.61 12.92
N LEU A 456 -18.14 -3.14 12.17
CA LEU A 456 -18.34 -3.57 10.79
C LEU A 456 -17.24 -3.03 9.87
N TYR A 457 -16.76 -1.81 10.11
CA TYR A 457 -15.58 -1.27 9.43
C TYR A 457 -14.34 -2.09 9.78
N ALA A 458 -14.12 -2.39 11.07
CA ALA A 458 -12.96 -3.15 11.52
C ALA A 458 -12.92 -4.57 10.91
N GLU A 459 -14.06 -5.26 10.90
CA GLU A 459 -14.21 -6.58 10.25
C GLU A 459 -13.93 -6.48 8.75
N GLY A 460 -14.56 -5.52 8.05
CA GLY A 460 -14.35 -5.34 6.62
C GLY A 460 -12.90 -5.05 6.26
N ILE A 461 -12.22 -4.18 7.03
CA ILE A 461 -10.80 -3.89 6.82
C ILE A 461 -9.95 -5.13 7.09
N ALA A 462 -10.20 -5.86 8.18
CA ALA A 462 -9.43 -7.05 8.53
C ALA A 462 -9.58 -8.17 7.48
N VAL A 463 -10.79 -8.41 6.97
CA VAL A 463 -11.04 -9.37 5.89
C VAL A 463 -10.41 -8.91 4.58
N GLY A 464 -10.44 -7.60 4.27
CA GLY A 464 -9.75 -7.04 3.12
C GLY A 464 -8.23 -7.24 3.17
N ILE A 465 -7.62 -7.01 4.34
CA ILE A 465 -6.19 -7.29 4.58
C ILE A 465 -5.89 -8.78 4.34
N TYR A 466 -6.69 -9.68 4.90
CA TYR A 466 -6.53 -11.13 4.67
C TYR A 466 -6.65 -11.48 3.18
N SER A 467 -7.64 -10.93 2.47
CA SER A 467 -7.83 -11.16 1.03
C SER A 467 -6.62 -10.74 0.21
N LEU A 468 -5.98 -9.62 0.54
CA LEU A 468 -4.79 -9.16 -0.18
C LEU A 468 -3.56 -10.06 0.06
N LEU A 469 -3.49 -10.71 1.22
CA LEU A 469 -2.35 -11.53 1.63
C LEU A 469 -2.49 -13.00 1.19
N ALA A 470 -3.66 -13.60 1.43
CA ALA A 470 -3.92 -15.02 1.22
C ALA A 470 -4.92 -15.31 0.09
N GLY A 471 -5.68 -14.31 -0.35
CA GLY A 471 -6.82 -14.52 -1.24
C GLY A 471 -8.03 -15.08 -0.49
N ILE A 472 -9.22 -14.89 -1.07
CA ILE A 472 -10.45 -15.42 -0.51
C ILE A 472 -11.48 -15.66 -1.61
N GLU A 473 -12.15 -16.81 -1.55
CA GLU A 473 -13.29 -17.08 -2.41
C GLU A 473 -14.57 -16.46 -1.84
N LEU A 474 -15.35 -15.82 -2.70
CA LEU A 474 -16.51 -15.03 -2.32
C LEU A 474 -17.79 -15.65 -2.86
N LYS A 475 -18.86 -15.64 -2.03
CA LYS A 475 -20.20 -15.84 -2.57
C LYS A 475 -20.65 -14.55 -3.29
N PRO A 476 -21.26 -14.64 -4.48
CA PRO A 476 -21.73 -13.46 -5.21
C PRO A 476 -22.67 -12.60 -4.36
N GLU A 477 -22.35 -11.32 -4.21
CA GLU A 477 -23.22 -10.33 -3.57
C GLU A 477 -23.83 -9.42 -4.65
N LYS A 478 -25.10 -9.70 -5.00
CA LYS A 478 -25.78 -9.02 -6.11
C LYS A 478 -26.29 -7.61 -5.75
N LYS A 479 -26.31 -7.25 -4.46
CA LYS A 479 -26.84 -5.96 -3.99
C LYS A 479 -25.81 -4.84 -3.93
N LEU A 480 -24.54 -5.13 -4.19
CA LEU A 480 -23.47 -4.14 -4.24
C LEU A 480 -23.07 -3.89 -5.70
N SER A 481 -22.97 -2.62 -6.08
CA SER A 481 -22.50 -2.21 -7.41
C SER A 481 -21.04 -2.56 -7.71
N ASP A 482 -20.21 -2.73 -6.69
CA ASP A 482 -18.78 -3.02 -6.83
C ASP A 482 -18.33 -3.98 -5.72
N PRO A 483 -18.61 -5.29 -5.84
CA PRO A 483 -18.24 -6.29 -4.84
C PRO A 483 -16.73 -6.56 -4.86
N PRO A 484 -16.15 -7.09 -3.75
CA PRO A 484 -14.73 -7.46 -3.69
C PRO A 484 -14.37 -8.52 -4.74
N TRP A 485 -13.10 -8.57 -5.13
CA TRP A 485 -12.57 -9.56 -6.06
C TRP A 485 -11.99 -10.78 -5.36
N GLY A 486 -11.50 -10.63 -4.13
CA GLY A 486 -10.94 -11.72 -3.34
C GLY A 486 -9.54 -12.16 -3.76
N ARG A 487 -8.86 -11.41 -4.66
CA ARG A 487 -7.57 -11.84 -5.21
C ARG A 487 -6.40 -11.38 -4.33
N PRO A 488 -5.41 -12.25 -4.05
CA PRO A 488 -4.20 -11.82 -3.37
C PRO A 488 -3.34 -10.95 -4.28
N ILE A 489 -2.51 -10.11 -3.67
CA ILE A 489 -1.39 -9.47 -4.35
C ILE A 489 -0.35 -10.55 -4.66
N ASP A 490 0.32 -10.41 -5.80
CA ASP A 490 1.45 -11.26 -6.17
C ASP A 490 2.70 -10.85 -5.37
N TRP A 491 2.80 -11.33 -4.13
CA TRP A 491 3.90 -11.00 -3.23
C TRP A 491 5.27 -11.48 -3.73
N ASN A 492 5.29 -12.55 -4.54
CA ASN A 492 6.52 -13.05 -5.15
C ASN A 492 7.17 -12.03 -6.10
N PHE A 493 6.38 -11.13 -6.69
CA PHE A 493 6.92 -10.04 -7.51
C PHE A 493 7.87 -9.14 -6.72
N TYR A 494 7.65 -8.99 -5.41
CA TYR A 494 8.43 -8.10 -4.54
C TYR A 494 9.68 -8.75 -3.94
N GLU A 495 9.96 -10.00 -4.28
CA GLU A 495 11.23 -10.66 -3.97
C GLU A 495 12.33 -10.16 -4.94
N PHE A 496 13.53 -9.88 -4.42
CA PHE A 496 14.69 -9.61 -5.29
C PHE A 496 15.17 -10.89 -5.95
N GLY A 497 15.57 -10.79 -7.22
CA GLY A 497 16.38 -11.84 -7.83
C GLY A 497 17.79 -11.90 -7.20
N PRO A 498 18.49 -13.05 -7.26
CA PRO A 498 19.83 -13.20 -6.68
C PRO A 498 20.88 -12.17 -7.15
N GLY A 499 20.74 -11.65 -8.37
CA GLY A 499 21.60 -10.59 -8.93
C GLY A 499 21.18 -9.17 -8.52
N GLU A 500 19.88 -8.86 -8.58
CA GLU A 500 19.34 -7.54 -8.21
C GLU A 500 19.60 -7.20 -6.75
N ALA A 501 19.45 -8.19 -5.86
CA ALA A 501 19.76 -8.04 -4.44
C ALA A 501 21.20 -7.61 -4.21
N ARG A 502 22.17 -8.22 -4.92
CA ARG A 502 23.61 -7.93 -4.73
C ARG A 502 23.98 -6.54 -5.21
N GLU A 503 23.45 -6.11 -6.35
CA GLU A 503 23.69 -4.76 -6.90
C GLU A 503 23.09 -3.70 -5.97
N PHE A 504 21.81 -3.86 -5.60
CA PHE A 504 21.11 -2.92 -4.74
C PHE A 504 21.71 -2.87 -3.32
N LEU A 505 22.11 -4.02 -2.77
CA LEU A 505 22.82 -4.09 -1.49
C LEU A 505 24.21 -3.48 -1.56
N GLY A 506 24.96 -3.75 -2.63
CA GLY A 506 26.30 -3.19 -2.80
C GLY A 506 26.24 -1.67 -2.78
N ASP A 507 25.31 -1.11 -3.54
CA ASP A 507 25.06 0.34 -3.58
C ASP A 507 24.61 0.88 -2.21
N LEU A 508 23.68 0.20 -1.53
CA LEU A 508 23.17 0.62 -0.21
C LEU A 508 24.24 0.56 0.90
N ILE A 509 25.03 -0.51 0.95
CA ILE A 509 26.10 -0.68 1.94
C ILE A 509 27.21 0.34 1.67
N SER A 510 27.56 0.56 0.39
CA SER A 510 28.55 1.57 0.01
C SER A 510 28.13 3.00 0.35
N SER A 511 26.82 3.26 0.47
CA SER A 511 26.28 4.55 0.90
C SER A 511 26.08 4.67 2.41
N GLY A 512 26.54 3.70 3.21
CA GLY A 512 26.39 3.69 4.67
C GLY A 512 24.99 3.26 5.18
N GLY A 513 24.15 2.71 4.31
CA GLY A 513 22.85 2.14 4.70
C GLY A 513 22.98 0.82 5.46
N LYS A 514 22.05 0.52 6.36
CA LYS A 514 22.00 -0.75 7.10
C LYS A 514 21.23 -1.82 6.33
N LYS A 515 21.61 -3.09 6.44
CA LYS A 515 20.86 -4.21 5.82
C LYS A 515 19.40 -4.28 6.29
N SER A 516 19.09 -3.85 7.51
CA SER A 516 17.74 -3.81 8.09
C SER A 516 16.82 -2.72 7.50
N SER A 517 17.40 -1.72 6.83
CA SER A 517 16.66 -0.59 6.24
C SER A 517 16.21 -0.86 4.81
N ILE A 518 16.31 -2.13 4.40
CA ILE A 518 15.81 -2.64 3.14
C ILE A 518 14.39 -3.14 3.38
N PRO A 519 13.43 -2.74 2.54
CA PRO A 519 12.04 -3.15 2.71
C PRO A 519 11.90 -4.67 2.81
N GLY A 520 11.15 -5.11 3.81
CA GLY A 520 11.12 -6.48 4.34
C GLY A 520 10.83 -7.65 3.42
N ASN A 521 10.59 -7.43 2.13
CA ASN A 521 10.33 -8.51 1.18
C ASN A 521 11.49 -8.71 0.19
N TYR A 522 12.48 -7.83 0.23
CA TYR A 522 13.65 -7.88 -0.63
C TYR A 522 14.68 -8.93 -0.21
N PHE A 523 14.61 -9.44 1.02
CA PHE A 523 15.56 -10.39 1.57
C PHE A 523 14.88 -11.52 2.33
N GLU A 524 14.08 -12.31 1.63
CA GLU A 524 14.30 -13.75 1.75
C GLU A 524 15.16 -14.16 0.55
N ILE A 525 16.48 -14.17 0.74
CA ILE A 525 17.33 -14.95 -0.18
C ILE A 525 16.94 -16.40 0.08
N LYS A 526 16.20 -16.99 -0.87
CA LYS A 526 15.98 -18.44 -0.91
C LYS A 526 17.30 -19.19 -1.04
#